data_AF-A0AB33TVP3-F1
#
_entry.id   AF-A0AB33TVP3-F1
#
_cell.length_a   1.000
_cell.length_b   1.000
_cell.length_c   1.000
_cell.angle_alpha   90.00
_cell.angle_beta   90.00
_cell.angle_gamma   90.00
#
_symmetry.space_group_name_H-M   'P 1'
#
loop_
_entity.id
_entity.type
_entity.pdbx_description
1 polymer ?
#
loop_
_entity_poly.entity_id
_entity_poly.type
_entity_poly.pdbx_seq_one_letter_code
_entity_poly.pdbx_strand_id
1 'polypeptide(L)'
;MTTPTPKTENPNRYRARDLSCNDFTQHLNFHLGSAFKYIFLHKEDGGREDLEKALWHLRRQRKDEPKFKKLKNKLYFKLSQKLESCGFDTGTDTDTDTDTGQALDAILYAAAEYNEDNISWATACVKALLKEMPPETERGGI
;
A
#
# COMPACT_ATOMS: atom_id res chain seq x y z
N MET A 1 19.64 -22.40 -21.21
CA MET A 1 18.82 -21.19 -21.12
C MET A 1 17.49 -21.61 -20.53
N THR A 2 17.25 -21.34 -19.23
CA THR A 2 16.03 -21.77 -18.55
C THR A 2 15.06 -20.61 -18.53
N THR A 3 13.97 -20.73 -19.27
CA THR A 3 12.88 -19.75 -19.32
C THR A 3 12.27 -19.61 -17.91
N PRO A 4 12.18 -18.40 -17.33
CA PRO A 4 11.51 -18.23 -16.04
C PRO A 4 10.01 -18.54 -16.23
N THR A 5 9.52 -19.53 -15.49
CA THR A 5 8.10 -19.88 -15.42
C THR A 5 7.29 -18.67 -14.91
N PRO A 6 6.20 -18.29 -15.60
CA PRO A 6 5.35 -17.21 -15.13
C PRO A 6 4.71 -17.61 -13.80
N LYS A 7 4.97 -16.81 -12.76
CA LYS A 7 4.45 -17.02 -11.40
C LYS A 7 2.92 -17.01 -11.48
N THR A 8 2.28 -18.16 -11.23
CA THR A 8 0.82 -18.30 -11.24
C THR A 8 0.22 -17.33 -10.22
N GLU A 9 -0.63 -16.40 -10.68
CA GLU A 9 -1.44 -15.57 -9.79
C GLU A 9 -2.43 -16.48 -9.06
N ASN A 10 -2.20 -16.71 -7.76
CA ASN A 10 -3.05 -17.58 -6.95
C ASN A 10 -4.36 -16.82 -6.61
N PRO A 11 -5.54 -17.28 -7.05
CA PRO A 11 -6.81 -16.55 -6.88
C PRO A 11 -7.35 -16.58 -5.44
N ASN A 12 -6.75 -17.38 -4.54
CA ASN A 12 -7.16 -17.49 -3.13
C ASN A 12 -6.53 -16.42 -2.19
N ARG A 13 -5.78 -15.46 -2.73
CA ARG A 13 -5.04 -14.40 -2.00
C ARG A 13 -5.90 -13.32 -1.33
N TYR A 14 -7.20 -13.56 -1.12
CA TYR A 14 -8.18 -12.53 -0.69
C TYR A 14 -9.05 -12.93 0.51
N ARG A 15 -8.75 -14.03 1.21
CA ARG A 15 -9.69 -14.65 2.16
C ARG A 15 -9.33 -14.56 3.65
N ALA A 16 -8.14 -14.08 4.03
CA ALA A 16 -7.75 -14.06 5.45
C ALA A 16 -8.40 -12.91 6.25
N ARG A 17 -8.87 -11.87 5.56
CA ARG A 17 -9.75 -10.81 6.09
C ARG A 17 -10.88 -10.72 5.06
N ASP A 18 -12.15 -10.56 5.44
CA ASP A 18 -13.29 -10.36 4.51
C ASP A 18 -13.21 -8.99 3.78
N LEU A 19 -12.02 -8.68 3.25
CA LEU A 19 -11.60 -7.40 2.75
C LEU A 19 -10.94 -7.61 1.40
N SER A 20 -11.67 -7.27 0.34
CA SER A 20 -11.10 -7.26 -0.99
C SER A 20 -10.28 -5.98 -1.17
N CYS A 21 -9.00 -6.11 -1.52
CA CYS A 21 -8.18 -4.98 -1.96
C CYS A 21 -8.88 -4.16 -3.07
N ASN A 22 -9.69 -4.82 -3.91
CA ASN A 22 -10.44 -4.17 -4.98
C ASN A 22 -11.48 -3.17 -4.46
N ASP A 23 -11.99 -3.35 -3.24
CA ASP A 23 -12.94 -2.43 -2.60
C ASP A 23 -12.35 -1.03 -2.43
N PHE A 24 -11.02 -0.92 -2.36
CA PHE A 24 -10.29 0.34 -2.25
C PHE A 24 -9.77 0.80 -3.60
N THR A 25 -9.06 -0.08 -4.32
CA THR A 25 -8.28 0.31 -5.50
C THR A 25 -9.15 0.77 -6.67
N GLN A 26 -10.42 0.34 -6.74
CA GLN A 26 -11.37 0.82 -7.75
C GLN A 26 -11.67 2.33 -7.64
N HIS A 27 -11.37 2.95 -6.50
CA HIS A 27 -11.58 4.37 -6.24
C HIS A 27 -10.32 5.21 -6.41
N LEU A 28 -9.20 4.57 -6.70
CA LEU A 28 -7.88 5.18 -6.82
C LEU A 28 -7.47 5.24 -8.29
N ASN A 29 -6.56 6.15 -8.62
CA ASN A 29 -5.93 6.16 -9.93
C ASN A 29 -4.95 4.97 -10.05
N PHE A 30 -4.39 4.76 -11.24
CA PHE A 30 -3.50 3.64 -11.50
C PHE A 30 -2.31 3.55 -10.52
N HIS A 31 -1.61 4.65 -10.26
CA HIS A 31 -0.43 4.62 -9.39
C HIS A 31 -0.78 4.47 -7.91
N LEU A 32 -1.75 5.22 -7.40
CA LEU A 32 -2.19 5.10 -6.01
C LEU A 32 -2.86 3.75 -5.74
N GLY A 33 -3.68 3.24 -6.67
CA GLY A 33 -4.28 1.91 -6.58
C GLY A 33 -3.23 0.80 -6.59
N SER A 34 -2.20 0.93 -7.43
CA SER A 34 -1.10 -0.03 -7.45
C SER A 34 -0.26 0.03 -6.17
N ALA A 35 0.06 1.23 -5.67
CA ALA A 35 0.79 1.40 -4.42
C ALA A 35 0.02 0.80 -3.24
N PHE A 36 -1.28 1.08 -3.13
CA PHE A 36 -2.17 0.48 -2.12
C PHE A 36 -2.15 -1.04 -2.19
N LYS A 37 -2.32 -1.61 -3.39
CA LYS A 37 -2.30 -3.07 -3.60
C LYS A 37 -1.01 -3.71 -3.09
N TYR A 38 0.14 -3.13 -3.40
CA TYR A 38 1.41 -3.72 -2.98
C TYR A 38 1.64 -3.58 -1.47
N ILE A 39 1.25 -2.46 -0.85
CA ILE A 39 1.25 -2.33 0.62
C ILE A 39 0.31 -3.36 1.25
N PHE A 40 -0.86 -3.59 0.66
CA PHE A 40 -1.82 -4.56 1.18
C PHE A 40 -1.27 -6.00 1.18
N LEU A 41 -0.48 -6.37 0.16
CA LEU A 41 0.00 -7.74 -0.06
C LEU A 41 1.34 -8.07 0.61
N HIS A 42 2.11 -7.07 1.05
CA HIS A 42 3.51 -7.26 1.45
C HIS A 42 3.71 -8.22 2.64
N LYS A 43 2.71 -8.39 3.50
CA LYS A 43 2.77 -9.29 4.67
C LYS A 43 2.56 -10.77 4.31
N GLU A 44 1.96 -11.09 3.17
CA GLU A 44 1.61 -12.47 2.82
C GLU A 44 2.69 -13.19 1.99
N ASP A 45 3.16 -12.60 0.88
CA ASP A 45 3.95 -13.36 -0.11
C ASP A 45 4.97 -12.53 -0.92
N GLY A 46 4.97 -11.20 -0.77
CA GLY A 46 5.81 -10.27 -1.57
C GLY A 46 6.79 -9.42 -0.79
N GLY A 47 6.75 -9.46 0.55
CA GLY A 47 7.80 -8.96 1.42
C GLY A 47 8.30 -7.56 1.06
N ARG A 48 9.62 -7.43 0.93
CA ARG A 48 10.31 -6.18 0.58
C ARG A 48 10.01 -5.72 -0.85
N GLU A 49 9.94 -6.65 -1.80
CA GLU A 49 9.77 -6.37 -3.24
C GLU A 49 8.46 -5.60 -3.50
N ASP A 50 7.39 -5.98 -2.83
CA ASP A 50 6.10 -5.30 -2.94
C ASP A 50 6.19 -3.86 -2.42
N LEU A 51 6.82 -3.63 -1.27
CA LEU A 51 7.02 -2.27 -0.76
C LEU A 51 7.90 -1.42 -1.68
N GLU A 52 8.90 -2.01 -2.34
CA GLU A 52 9.71 -1.33 -3.36
C GLU A 52 8.89 -0.96 -4.60
N LYS A 53 7.98 -1.84 -5.05
CA LYS A 53 7.00 -1.53 -6.10
C LYS A 53 6.04 -0.42 -5.67
N ALA A 54 5.56 -0.44 -4.43
CA ALA A 54 4.72 0.63 -3.89
C ALA A 54 5.44 1.99 -3.95
N LEU A 55 6.71 2.05 -3.52
CA LEU A 55 7.54 3.25 -3.66
C LEU A 55 7.71 3.69 -5.11
N TRP A 56 7.91 2.74 -6.03
CA TRP A 56 8.03 3.07 -7.45
C TRP A 56 6.77 3.76 -7.99
N HIS A 57 5.59 3.24 -7.64
CA HIS A 57 4.32 3.86 -8.04
C HIS A 57 4.10 5.23 -7.39
N LEU A 58 4.45 5.41 -6.12
CA LEU A 58 4.36 6.72 -5.44
C LEU A 58 5.28 7.78 -6.07
N ARG A 59 6.52 7.39 -6.42
CA ARG A 59 7.46 8.28 -7.13
C ARG A 59 6.94 8.68 -8.50
N ARG A 60 6.28 7.76 -9.21
CA ARG A 60 5.62 8.01 -10.49
C ARG A 60 4.41 8.93 -10.34
N GLN A 61 3.56 8.68 -9.34
CA GLN A 61 2.42 9.57 -9.04
C GLN A 61 2.87 11.02 -8.83
N ARG A 62 4.00 11.21 -8.14
CA ARG A 62 4.58 12.54 -7.90
C ARG A 62 5.21 13.17 -9.16
N LYS A 63 5.74 12.38 -10.09
CA LYS A 63 6.46 12.87 -11.29
C LYS A 63 5.57 13.05 -12.51
N ASP A 64 4.71 12.08 -12.78
CA ASP A 64 3.99 11.94 -14.03
C ASP A 64 2.58 12.56 -13.99
N GLU A 65 2.16 13.11 -12.84
CA GLU A 65 0.85 13.73 -12.55
C GLU A 65 -0.23 13.52 -13.65
N PRO A 66 -0.91 12.35 -13.71
CA PRO A 66 -2.26 12.40 -14.24
C PRO A 66 -3.13 13.07 -13.17
N LYS A 67 -3.66 14.26 -13.48
CA LYS A 67 -4.71 14.92 -12.70
C LYS A 67 -5.96 14.03 -12.72
N PHE A 68 -6.08 13.13 -11.75
CA PHE A 68 -7.24 12.26 -11.59
C PHE A 68 -8.26 12.93 -10.66
N LYS A 69 -9.50 12.44 -10.72
CA LYS A 69 -10.59 12.91 -9.86
C LYS A 69 -10.24 12.59 -8.40
N LYS A 70 -10.18 13.63 -7.55
CA LYS A 70 -9.99 13.47 -6.10
C LYS A 70 -11.02 12.50 -5.51
N LEU A 71 -10.56 11.69 -4.57
CA LEU A 71 -11.44 10.87 -3.75
C LEU A 71 -12.31 11.81 -2.92
N LYS A 72 -13.63 11.59 -2.88
CA LYS A 72 -14.52 12.43 -2.07
C LYS A 72 -14.23 12.19 -0.58
N ASN A 73 -14.17 13.23 0.25
CA ASN A 73 -13.89 13.10 1.69
C ASN A 73 -14.85 12.13 2.40
N LYS A 74 -16.14 12.14 2.06
CA LYS A 74 -17.12 11.17 2.59
C LYS A 74 -16.79 9.72 2.23
N LEU A 75 -16.19 9.48 1.06
CA LEU A 75 -15.76 8.15 0.63
C LEU A 75 -14.43 7.77 1.29
N TYR A 76 -13.50 8.70 1.43
CA TYR A 76 -12.27 8.53 2.22
C TYR A 76 -12.58 8.01 3.63
N PHE A 77 -13.42 8.72 4.40
CA PHE A 77 -13.77 8.29 5.77
C PHE A 77 -14.41 6.90 5.81
N LYS A 78 -15.23 6.54 4.83
CA LYS A 78 -15.83 5.20 4.73
C LYS A 78 -14.78 4.11 4.48
N LEU A 79 -13.80 4.39 3.63
CA LEU A 79 -12.73 3.45 3.33
C LEU A 79 -11.77 3.31 4.51
N SER A 80 -11.42 4.42 5.17
CA SER A 80 -10.59 4.43 6.38
C SER A 80 -11.23 3.62 7.51
N GLN A 81 -12.51 3.86 7.83
CA GLN A 81 -13.27 3.03 8.79
C GLN A 81 -13.35 1.56 8.38
N LYS A 82 -13.37 1.27 7.06
CA LYS A 82 -13.35 -0.11 6.58
C LYS A 82 -12.00 -0.77 6.86
N LEU A 83 -10.88 -0.06 6.72
CA LEU A 83 -9.55 -0.54 7.12
C LEU A 83 -9.53 -0.89 8.61
N GLU A 84 -9.97 0.03 9.47
CA GLU A 84 -10.09 -0.17 10.92
C GLU A 84 -10.91 -1.42 11.25
N SER A 85 -12.10 -1.55 10.66
CA SER A 85 -12.99 -2.70 10.88
C SER A 85 -12.39 -4.04 10.45
N CYS A 86 -11.37 -4.02 9.58
CA CYS A 86 -10.66 -5.20 9.12
C CYS A 86 -9.33 -5.44 9.87
N GLY A 87 -9.10 -4.72 10.97
CA GLY A 87 -7.91 -4.89 11.82
C GLY A 87 -6.65 -4.25 11.26
N PHE A 88 -6.79 -3.15 10.52
CA PHE A 88 -5.68 -2.24 10.20
C PHE A 88 -5.80 -1.00 11.06
N ASP A 89 -4.78 -0.68 11.85
CA ASP A 89 -4.79 0.54 12.65
C ASP A 89 -4.50 1.74 11.73
N THR A 90 -5.44 2.68 11.62
CA THR A 90 -5.26 3.91 10.85
C THR A 90 -4.96 5.10 11.77
N GLY A 91 -4.76 4.86 13.06
CA GLY A 91 -4.39 5.85 14.05
C GLY A 91 -3.08 6.56 13.70
N THR A 92 -3.01 7.83 14.07
CA THR A 92 -1.81 8.68 13.90
C THR A 92 -0.95 8.71 15.15
N ASP A 93 -1.12 7.74 16.05
CA ASP A 93 -0.45 7.72 17.35
C ASP A 93 1.06 7.71 17.11
N THR A 94 1.69 8.85 17.39
CA THR A 94 3.06 9.19 16.96
C THR A 94 4.16 8.40 17.65
N ASP A 95 3.78 7.52 18.57
CA ASP A 95 4.69 6.83 19.49
C ASP A 95 4.89 5.36 19.12
N THR A 96 4.31 4.91 18.00
CA THR A 96 4.34 3.52 17.53
C THR A 96 4.96 3.38 16.13
N ASP A 97 5.62 2.26 15.90
CA ASP A 97 6.19 1.88 14.60
C ASP A 97 5.10 1.99 13.52
N THR A 98 5.42 2.66 12.40
CA THR A 98 4.48 2.81 11.29
C THR A 98 4.01 1.45 10.82
N ASP A 99 2.73 1.18 11.02
CA ASP A 99 2.13 -0.09 10.71
C ASP A 99 1.58 -0.12 9.27
N THR A 100 1.03 -1.27 8.89
CA THR A 100 0.48 -1.44 7.54
C THR A 100 -0.78 -0.59 7.33
N GLY A 101 -1.59 -0.39 8.38
CA GLY A 101 -2.82 0.37 8.29
C GLY A 101 -2.56 1.85 8.04
N GLN A 102 -1.62 2.45 8.76
CA GLN A 102 -1.21 3.85 8.55
C GLN A 102 -0.70 4.08 7.12
N ALA A 103 0.09 3.15 6.57
CA ALA A 103 0.56 3.26 5.19
C ALA A 103 -0.57 3.14 4.16
N LEU A 104 -1.57 2.29 4.40
CA LEU A 104 -2.75 2.16 3.53
C LEU A 104 -3.64 3.41 3.60
N ASP A 105 -3.88 3.93 4.80
CA ASP A 105 -4.68 5.15 5.00
C ASP A 105 -4.01 6.38 4.39
N ALA A 106 -2.68 6.49 4.50
CA ALA A 106 -1.93 7.57 3.86
C ALA A 106 -2.12 7.63 2.33
N ILE A 107 -2.30 6.48 1.66
CA ILE A 107 -2.66 6.44 0.23
C ILE A 107 -4.06 7.00 -0.01
N LEU A 108 -5.03 6.61 0.83
CA LEU A 108 -6.41 7.09 0.74
C LEU A 108 -6.49 8.60 0.99
N TYR A 109 -5.73 9.10 1.98
CA TYR A 109 -5.65 10.52 2.31
C TYR A 109 -4.98 11.32 1.19
N ALA A 110 -3.89 10.81 0.62
CA ALA A 110 -3.25 11.40 -0.56
C ALA A 110 -4.21 11.47 -1.76
N ALA A 111 -5.09 10.49 -1.94
CA ALA A 111 -6.10 10.51 -2.98
C ALA A 111 -7.23 11.53 -2.72
N ALA A 112 -7.55 11.83 -1.46
CA ALA A 112 -8.61 12.76 -1.08
C ALA A 112 -8.16 14.22 -1.17
N GLU A 113 -7.01 14.54 -0.58
CA GLU A 113 -6.54 15.91 -0.47
C GLU A 113 -5.61 16.31 -1.63
N TYR A 114 -4.97 15.33 -2.30
CA TYR A 114 -4.13 15.47 -3.50
C TYR A 114 -3.19 16.70 -3.44
N ASN A 115 -2.20 16.63 -2.56
CA ASN A 115 -1.09 17.58 -2.50
C ASN A 115 0.24 16.80 -2.39
N GLU A 116 1.34 17.48 -2.70
CA GLU A 116 2.68 16.87 -2.70
C GLU A 116 3.11 16.39 -1.31
N ASP A 117 2.65 17.08 -0.26
CA ASP A 117 2.94 16.76 1.14
C ASP A 117 2.36 15.39 1.51
N ASN A 118 1.14 15.09 1.09
CA ASN A 118 0.46 13.84 1.41
C ASN A 118 1.03 12.66 0.62
N ILE A 119 1.45 12.86 -0.63
CA ILE A 119 2.19 11.83 -1.38
C ILE A 119 3.55 11.57 -0.71
N SER A 120 4.20 12.62 -0.21
CA SER A 120 5.47 12.51 0.52
C SER A 120 5.30 11.79 1.85
N TRP A 121 4.19 12.04 2.56
CA TRP A 121 3.84 11.33 3.79
C TRP A 121 3.55 9.84 3.53
N ALA A 122 2.75 9.51 2.51
CA ALA A 122 2.54 8.11 2.11
C ALA A 122 3.87 7.42 1.74
N THR A 123 4.77 8.14 1.06
CA THR A 123 6.12 7.65 0.75
C THR A 123 6.94 7.39 2.02
N ALA A 124 6.82 8.24 3.04
CA ALA A 124 7.51 8.06 4.31
C ALA A 124 7.00 6.81 5.05
N CYS A 125 5.69 6.58 5.06
CA CYS A 125 5.08 5.40 5.68
C CYS A 125 5.60 4.10 5.03
N VAL A 126 5.65 4.03 3.70
CA VAL A 126 6.20 2.85 3.00
C VAL A 126 7.69 2.66 3.28
N LYS A 127 8.47 3.74 3.41
CA LYS A 127 9.89 3.65 3.80
C LYS A 127 10.07 3.12 5.21
N ALA A 128 9.20 3.50 6.15
CA ALA A 128 9.23 2.98 7.51
C ALA A 128 8.97 1.47 7.49
N LEU A 129 7.93 1.01 6.78
CA LEU A 129 7.67 -0.43 6.59
C LEU A 129 8.87 -1.18 6.01
N LEU A 130 9.57 -0.59 5.03
CA LEU A 130 10.78 -1.17 4.44
C LEU A 130 11.96 -1.28 5.40
N LYS A 131 12.06 -0.37 6.38
CA LYS A 131 13.13 -0.35 7.37
C LYS A 131 12.95 -1.47 8.40
N GLU A 132 11.71 -1.78 8.74
CA GLU A 132 11.36 -2.87 9.66
C GLU A 132 11.49 -4.26 9.03
N MET A 133 11.76 -4.36 7.74
CA MET A 133 12.01 -5.65 7.08
C MET A 133 13.49 -6.04 7.17
N PRO A 134 13.83 -7.25 7.66
CA PRO A 134 15.21 -7.71 7.68
C PRO A 134 15.78 -7.78 6.24
N PRO A 135 17.07 -7.46 6.06
CA PRO A 135 17.73 -7.54 4.76
C PRO A 135 17.73 -8.99 4.23
N GLU A 136 17.68 -9.16 2.90
CA GLU A 136 17.58 -10.48 2.24
C GLU A 136 18.67 -11.48 2.64
N THR A 137 19.80 -11.02 3.18
CA THR A 137 20.94 -11.84 3.60
C THR A 137 20.68 -12.76 4.80
N GLU A 138 19.57 -12.62 5.53
CA GLU A 138 19.25 -13.51 6.67
C GLU A 138 18.24 -14.63 6.34
N ARG A 139 17.71 -14.68 5.11
CA ARG A 139 16.77 -15.75 4.69
C ARG A 139 17.46 -16.97 4.09
N GLY A 140 18.78 -16.96 3.98
CA GLY A 140 19.62 -18.05 3.45
C GLY A 140 20.44 -18.74 4.53
N GLY A 141 19.81 -19.17 5.63
CA GLY A 141 20.41 -20.12 6.56
C GLY A 141 19.91 -21.52 6.28
N ILE A 142 20.65 -22.28 5.48
CA ILE A 142 20.58 -23.75 5.42
C ILE A 142 21.89 -24.28 5.95
#